data_AF-Q7RR85-F1
#
_entry.id   AF-Q7RR85-F1
#
_cell.length_a   1.000
_cell.length_b   1.000
_cell.length_c   1.000
_cell.angle_alpha   90.00
_cell.angle_beta   90.00
_cell.angle_gamma   90.00
#
_symmetry.space_group_name_H-M   'P 1'
#
loop_
_entity.id
_entity.type
_entity.pdbx_description
1 polymer ?
#
loop_
_entity_poly.entity_id
_entity_poly.type
_entity_poly.pdbx_seq_one_letter_code
_entity_poly.pdbx_strand_id
1 'polypeptide(L)'
;MILLNLQIKNKILSLWIRTWYMHFLIIMFSFTFFDICRSFNNVWTNFPDKLIDEKYQFTNDEHFKKYCNNGKCTSYIDKINAGFLYMLDEFFKNSSVFESVAKKNINIVEYIMIWLSYMFNLKKDNSISTLDMFYSNYIDNTTYKNSIDDVGAYNSYDDLINKKKYFMELKIKDISKFYDAFKLLCEMYTGFDTDNSNCTICSEKASQFVEKYEKLYNDYNSNEESSYKEILCTLSTDYDNLKKKCNDVNCSNYSSFPTIGKEKIPEKCSKQISGHISKVTSSSSSIASKLIPVLSIIVAVAIFLGISYKVNNKELKNIIFIYLFSLYICKLFAMWISETSSKTFERKAKKIKKKMDHSYMIRRLIMINTC
;
A
#
# COMPACT_ATOMS: atom_id res chain seq x y z
N MET A 1 -41.26 -17.06 -1.55
CA MET A 1 -41.06 -16.05 -0.49
C MET A 1 -39.77 -16.25 0.31
N ILE A 2 -39.52 -17.40 0.96
CA ILE A 2 -38.33 -17.64 1.81
C ILE A 2 -36.99 -17.60 1.04
N LEU A 3 -36.92 -18.19 -0.15
CA LEU A 3 -35.73 -18.18 -1.02
C LEU A 3 -35.35 -16.76 -1.49
N LEU A 4 -36.36 -15.94 -1.80
CA LEU A 4 -36.19 -14.55 -2.22
C LEU A 4 -35.60 -13.70 -1.08
N ASN A 5 -36.09 -13.92 0.15
CA ASN A 5 -35.64 -13.21 1.34
C ASN A 5 -34.19 -13.58 1.74
N LEU A 6 -33.77 -14.83 1.49
CA LEU A 6 -32.40 -15.30 1.67
C LEU A 6 -31.42 -14.70 0.64
N GLN A 7 -31.82 -14.62 -0.64
CA GLN A 7 -31.00 -13.99 -1.67
C GLN A 7 -30.80 -12.49 -1.41
N ILE A 8 -31.85 -11.79 -0.96
CA ILE A 8 -31.76 -10.37 -0.62
C ILE A 8 -30.83 -10.15 0.59
N LYS A 9 -30.95 -10.95 1.67
CA LYS A 9 -30.04 -10.88 2.81
C LYS A 9 -28.59 -11.16 2.42
N ASN A 10 -28.32 -12.17 1.59
CA ASN A 10 -26.96 -12.49 1.16
C ASN A 10 -26.37 -11.39 0.26
N LYS A 11 -27.18 -10.73 -0.58
CA LYS A 11 -26.74 -9.63 -1.44
C LYS A 11 -26.46 -8.35 -0.65
N ILE A 12 -27.30 -8.03 0.34
CA ILE A 12 -27.07 -6.90 1.26
C ILE A 12 -25.83 -7.15 2.13
N LEU A 13 -25.66 -8.39 2.62
CA LEU A 13 -24.49 -8.77 3.42
C LEU A 13 -23.20 -8.74 2.59
N SER A 14 -23.21 -9.20 1.33
CA SER A 14 -22.04 -9.12 0.47
C SER A 14 -21.69 -7.69 0.08
N LEU A 15 -22.68 -6.81 -0.11
CA LEU A 15 -22.47 -5.38 -0.29
C LEU A 15 -21.86 -4.74 0.96
N TRP A 16 -22.37 -5.06 2.16
CA TRP A 16 -21.83 -4.57 3.42
C TRP A 16 -20.39 -5.02 3.67
N ILE A 17 -20.10 -6.31 3.46
CA ILE A 17 -18.73 -6.85 3.60
C ILE A 17 -17.80 -6.21 2.58
N ARG A 18 -18.24 -6.03 1.33
CA ARG A 18 -17.43 -5.38 0.30
C ARG A 18 -17.15 -3.93 0.65
N THR A 19 -18.15 -3.17 1.09
CA THR A 19 -17.98 -1.78 1.50
C THR A 19 -17.07 -1.68 2.73
N TRP A 20 -17.29 -2.50 3.76
CA TRP A 20 -16.47 -2.53 4.97
C TRP A 20 -15.02 -2.93 4.68
N TYR A 21 -14.80 -3.94 3.84
CA TYR A 21 -13.47 -4.37 3.42
C TYR A 21 -12.76 -3.31 2.57
N MET A 22 -13.48 -2.62 1.69
CA MET A 22 -12.94 -1.49 0.94
C MET A 22 -12.53 -0.34 1.87
N HIS A 23 -13.36 0.03 2.85
CA HIS A 23 -12.98 1.04 3.87
C HIS A 23 -11.79 0.59 4.71
N PHE A 24 -11.75 -0.68 5.15
CA PHE A 24 -10.62 -1.23 5.90
C PHE A 24 -9.31 -1.20 5.07
N LEU A 25 -9.37 -1.59 3.79
CA LEU A 25 -8.22 -1.48 2.89
C LEU A 25 -7.78 -0.03 2.72
N ILE A 26 -8.71 0.91 2.48
CA ILE A 26 -8.42 2.34 2.32
C ILE A 26 -7.70 2.89 3.57
N ILE A 27 -8.19 2.57 4.77
CA ILE A 27 -7.56 2.97 6.03
C ILE A 27 -6.12 2.43 6.09
N MET A 28 -5.90 1.15 5.76
CA MET A 28 -4.58 0.51 5.78
C MET A 28 -3.60 1.06 4.72
N PHE A 29 -4.05 1.38 3.50
CA PHE A 29 -3.22 2.02 2.45
C PHE A 29 -2.85 3.46 2.83
N SER A 30 -3.72 4.15 3.58
CA SER A 30 -3.49 5.53 4.00
C SER A 30 -2.50 5.67 5.17
N PHE A 31 -2.26 4.61 5.93
CA PHE A 31 -1.19 4.54 6.93
C PHE A 31 0.17 4.32 6.26
N THR A 32 0.23 3.55 5.19
CA THR A 32 1.51 3.24 4.52
C THR A 32 2.09 4.42 3.75
N PHE A 33 1.25 5.26 3.12
CA PHE A 33 1.74 6.48 2.46
C PHE A 33 2.24 7.53 3.45
N PHE A 34 1.62 7.64 4.62
CA PHE A 34 2.08 8.53 5.68
C PHE A 34 3.48 8.14 6.19
N ASP A 35 3.73 6.85 6.41
CA ASP A 35 5.05 6.36 6.82
C ASP A 35 6.12 6.63 5.76
N ILE A 36 5.78 6.50 4.48
CA ILE A 36 6.68 6.86 3.37
C ILE A 36 7.08 8.33 3.45
N CYS A 37 6.11 9.23 3.56
CA CYS A 37 6.38 10.65 3.62
C CYS A 37 7.15 11.07 4.88
N ARG A 38 6.95 10.37 6.01
CA ARG A 38 7.77 10.54 7.20
C ARG A 38 9.23 10.16 6.94
N SER A 39 9.48 9.02 6.29
CA SER A 39 10.84 8.61 5.92
C SER A 39 11.49 9.60 4.94
N PHE A 40 10.75 10.12 3.95
CA PHE A 40 11.24 11.20 3.09
C PHE A 40 11.55 12.48 3.86
N ASN A 41 10.72 12.86 4.83
CA ASN A 41 10.98 14.01 5.69
C ASN A 41 12.27 13.86 6.52
N ASN A 42 12.57 12.64 6.99
CA ASN A 42 13.85 12.34 7.63
C ASN A 42 15.01 12.52 6.65
N VAL A 43 14.85 12.10 5.39
CA VAL A 43 15.89 12.34 4.37
C VAL A 43 16.06 13.82 4.08
N TRP A 44 14.99 14.58 3.86
CA TRP A 44 15.10 16.03 3.62
C TRP A 44 15.71 16.80 4.81
N THR A 45 15.48 16.32 6.03
CA THR A 45 16.06 16.91 7.23
C THR A 45 17.56 16.68 7.29
N ASN A 46 18.01 15.45 7.03
CA ASN A 46 19.42 15.02 7.17
C ASN A 46 20.26 15.23 5.90
N PHE A 47 19.62 15.23 4.74
CA PHE A 47 20.17 15.47 3.42
C PHE A 47 19.21 16.37 2.61
N PRO A 48 19.29 17.70 2.80
CA PRO A 48 18.36 18.65 2.21
C PRO A 48 18.35 18.61 0.69
N ASP A 49 17.16 18.80 0.15
CA ASP A 49 16.87 18.92 -1.29
C ASP A 49 17.19 20.33 -1.82
N LYS A 50 18.32 20.89 -1.37
CA LYS A 50 18.85 22.19 -1.75
C LYS A 50 20.37 22.20 -1.67
N LEU A 51 20.99 23.10 -2.43
CA LEU A 51 22.43 23.32 -2.37
C LEU A 51 22.74 24.42 -1.34
N ILE A 52 23.77 24.20 -0.53
CA ILE A 52 24.37 25.21 0.36
C ILE A 52 25.76 25.49 -0.21
N ASP A 53 25.99 26.74 -0.60
CA ASP A 53 27.22 27.17 -1.31
C ASP A 53 27.50 26.30 -2.55
N GLU A 54 26.46 26.08 -3.37
CA GLU A 54 26.48 25.26 -4.59
C GLU A 54 26.87 23.78 -4.38
N LYS A 55 26.88 23.32 -3.14
CA LYS A 55 27.28 21.96 -2.74
C LYS A 55 26.19 21.25 -1.96
N TYR A 56 26.16 19.94 -2.13
CA TYR A 56 25.38 19.06 -1.25
C TYR A 56 26.06 18.92 0.09
N GLN A 57 25.28 19.07 1.15
CA GLN A 57 25.74 18.95 2.53
C GLN A 57 24.78 18.03 3.27
N PHE A 58 25.33 17.10 4.03
CA PHE A 58 24.56 16.40 5.06
C PHE A 58 24.50 17.30 6.28
N THR A 59 23.31 17.49 6.84
CA THR A 59 23.14 18.19 8.13
C THR A 59 23.45 17.24 9.28
N ASN A 60 23.14 15.95 9.11
CA ASN A 60 23.64 14.85 9.91
C ASN A 60 24.04 13.70 8.98
N ASP A 61 25.31 13.30 9.04
CA ASP A 61 25.88 12.28 8.15
C ASP A 61 25.99 10.89 8.79
N GLU A 62 25.62 10.70 10.06
CA GLU A 62 25.78 9.44 10.78
C GLU A 62 25.08 8.28 10.06
N HIS A 63 23.84 8.51 9.60
CA HIS A 63 23.06 7.51 8.89
C HIS A 63 23.48 7.33 7.43
N PHE A 64 24.07 8.34 6.78
CA PHE A 64 24.48 8.25 5.36
C PHE A 64 25.89 7.70 5.20
N LYS A 65 26.79 7.94 6.15
CA LYS A 65 28.20 7.50 6.12
C LYS A 65 28.35 6.00 5.89
N LYS A 66 27.47 5.18 6.46
CA LYS A 66 27.48 3.72 6.26
C LYS A 66 27.22 3.29 4.80
N TYR A 67 26.63 4.16 3.99
CA TYR A 67 26.37 3.93 2.57
C TYR A 67 27.38 4.62 1.66
N CYS A 68 28.36 5.31 2.23
CA CYS A 68 29.48 5.87 1.50
C CYS A 68 30.61 4.83 1.37
N ASN A 69 31.28 4.79 0.22
CA ASN A 69 32.48 3.98 0.05
C ASN A 69 33.55 4.39 1.08
N ASN A 70 34.07 3.42 1.84
CA ASN A 70 35.04 3.63 2.92
C ASN A 70 34.58 4.69 3.95
N GLY A 71 33.27 4.87 4.13
CA GLY A 71 32.72 5.88 5.06
C GLY A 71 32.86 7.32 4.59
N LYS A 72 33.26 7.57 3.33
CA LYS A 72 33.53 8.91 2.79
C LYS A 72 32.70 9.18 1.53
N CYS A 73 31.72 10.06 1.63
CA CYS A 73 30.99 10.57 0.47
C CYS A 73 31.67 11.84 -0.05
N THR A 74 32.66 11.65 -0.91
CA THR A 74 33.56 12.73 -1.36
C THR A 74 32.95 13.56 -2.49
N SER A 75 32.39 12.89 -3.49
CA SER A 75 31.73 13.52 -4.62
C SER A 75 30.25 13.79 -4.31
N TYR A 76 29.60 14.67 -5.08
CA TYR A 76 28.16 14.84 -4.94
C TYR A 76 27.38 13.58 -5.37
N ILE A 77 27.93 12.82 -6.33
CA ILE A 77 27.34 11.57 -6.78
C ILE A 77 27.39 10.53 -5.64
N ASP A 78 28.51 10.48 -4.90
CA ASP A 78 28.63 9.60 -3.73
C ASP A 78 27.55 9.94 -2.69
N LYS A 79 27.32 11.23 -2.43
CA LYS A 79 26.29 11.70 -1.48
C LYS A 79 24.88 11.32 -1.92
N ILE A 80 24.57 11.54 -3.21
CA ILE A 80 23.27 11.18 -3.78
C ILE A 80 23.08 9.65 -3.75
N ASN A 81 24.10 8.88 -4.12
CA ASN A 81 24.08 7.42 -4.10
C ASN A 81 23.91 6.87 -2.67
N ALA A 82 24.57 7.46 -1.68
CA ALA A 82 24.39 7.11 -0.27
C ALA A 82 22.97 7.42 0.23
N GLY A 83 22.40 8.55 -0.18
CA GLY A 83 21.00 8.87 0.12
C GLY A 83 20.02 7.90 -0.54
N PHE A 84 20.29 7.49 -1.79
CA PHE A 84 19.50 6.51 -2.52
C PHE A 84 19.53 5.13 -1.85
N LEU A 85 20.72 4.61 -1.49
CA LEU A 85 20.86 3.38 -0.71
C LEU A 85 20.16 3.45 0.64
N TYR A 86 20.28 4.57 1.36
CA TYR A 86 19.61 4.75 2.64
C TYR A 86 18.09 4.61 2.51
N MET A 87 17.48 5.26 1.50
CA MET A 87 16.04 5.12 1.25
C MET A 87 15.66 3.67 0.95
N LEU A 88 16.44 2.96 0.12
CA LEU A 88 16.16 1.56 -0.19
C LEU A 88 16.24 0.69 1.07
N ASP A 89 17.23 0.90 1.94
CA ASP A 89 17.32 0.22 3.23
C ASP A 89 16.12 0.53 4.13
N GLU A 90 15.72 1.81 4.23
CA GLU A 90 14.61 2.25 5.08
C GLU A 90 13.29 1.55 4.73
N PHE A 91 13.08 1.21 3.45
CA PHE A 91 11.84 0.60 2.97
C PHE A 91 11.94 -0.90 2.67
N PHE A 92 13.14 -1.42 2.35
CA PHE A 92 13.31 -2.72 1.72
C PHE A 92 14.45 -3.57 2.30
N LYS A 93 15.10 -3.16 3.39
CA LYS A 93 16.29 -3.86 3.93
C LYS A 93 16.11 -5.34 4.20
N ASN A 94 14.93 -5.75 4.67
CA ASN A 94 14.61 -7.14 4.96
C ASN A 94 13.10 -7.36 5.00
N SER A 95 12.69 -8.61 5.15
CA SER A 95 11.29 -9.03 5.23
C SER A 95 10.47 -8.27 6.29
N SER A 96 11.03 -8.01 7.47
CA SER A 96 10.34 -7.25 8.52
C SER A 96 10.08 -5.79 8.12
N VAL A 97 11.08 -5.12 7.54
CA VAL A 97 10.95 -3.73 7.07
C VAL A 97 9.95 -3.67 5.90
N PHE A 98 10.06 -4.62 4.96
CA PHE A 98 9.13 -4.72 3.85
C PHE A 98 7.68 -4.93 4.31
N GLU A 99 7.43 -5.90 5.21
CA GLU A 99 6.08 -6.19 5.73
C GLU A 99 5.45 -5.02 6.47
N SER A 100 6.26 -4.23 7.18
CA SER A 100 5.78 -3.10 7.98
C SER A 100 5.50 -1.85 7.14
N VAL A 101 6.35 -1.53 6.16
CA VAL A 101 6.26 -0.28 5.39
C VAL A 101 5.86 -0.50 3.94
N ALA A 102 6.64 -1.31 3.21
CA ALA A 102 6.60 -1.32 1.75
C ALA A 102 5.61 -2.31 1.11
N LYS A 103 5.20 -3.38 1.80
CA LYS A 103 4.36 -4.45 1.23
C LYS A 103 3.04 -3.95 0.65
N LYS A 104 2.51 -2.86 1.20
CA LYS A 104 1.24 -2.27 0.78
C LYS A 104 1.41 -1.03 -0.10
N ASN A 105 2.63 -0.67 -0.48
CA ASN A 105 2.85 0.45 -1.38
C ASN A 105 3.82 0.09 -2.50
N ILE A 106 3.24 -0.21 -3.66
CA ILE A 106 3.95 -0.63 -4.87
C ILE A 106 4.70 0.51 -5.58
N ASN A 107 4.51 1.75 -5.12
CA ASN A 107 5.00 2.95 -5.79
C ASN A 107 6.17 3.62 -5.06
N ILE A 108 6.61 3.09 -3.91
CA ILE A 108 7.76 3.64 -3.16
C ILE A 108 8.99 3.83 -4.05
N VAL A 109 9.33 2.81 -4.85
CA VAL A 109 10.49 2.88 -5.76
C VAL A 109 10.34 4.04 -6.74
N GLU A 110 9.13 4.34 -7.21
CA GLU A 110 8.89 5.47 -8.13
C GLU A 110 9.17 6.80 -7.44
N TYR A 111 8.71 6.98 -6.20
CA TYR A 111 9.00 8.19 -5.43
C TYR A 111 10.48 8.37 -5.12
N ILE A 112 11.19 7.28 -4.82
CA ILE A 112 12.64 7.32 -4.65
C ILE A 112 13.31 7.75 -5.96
N MET A 113 12.86 7.25 -7.12
CA MET A 113 13.41 7.63 -8.43
C MET A 113 13.10 9.08 -8.81
N ILE A 114 11.92 9.60 -8.43
CA ILE A 114 11.57 11.02 -8.58
C ILE A 114 12.51 11.89 -7.73
N TRP A 115 12.72 11.53 -6.46
CA TRP A 115 13.67 12.21 -5.57
C TRP A 115 15.09 12.17 -6.13
N LEU A 116 15.56 10.99 -6.56
CA LEU A 116 16.89 10.81 -7.14
C LEU A 116 17.11 11.73 -8.35
N SER A 117 16.12 11.80 -9.24
CA SER A 117 16.16 12.65 -10.43
C SER A 117 16.17 14.14 -10.06
N TYR A 118 15.38 14.55 -9.07
CA TYR A 118 15.43 15.92 -8.57
C TYR A 118 16.79 16.27 -7.98
N MET A 119 17.34 15.39 -7.15
CA MET A 119 18.65 15.58 -6.55
C MET A 119 19.71 15.75 -7.61
N PHE A 120 19.77 14.93 -8.67
CA PHE A 120 20.75 15.16 -9.74
C PHE A 120 20.53 16.48 -10.50
N ASN A 121 19.27 16.83 -10.80
CA ASN A 121 18.94 18.03 -11.56
C ASN A 121 19.30 19.34 -10.83
N LEU A 122 19.36 19.34 -9.49
CA LEU A 122 19.76 20.52 -8.70
C LEU A 122 21.19 21.01 -9.01
N LYS A 123 22.15 20.11 -9.32
CA LYS A 123 23.56 20.49 -9.51
C LYS A 123 23.86 21.17 -10.84
N LYS A 124 22.88 21.23 -11.77
CA LYS A 124 23.06 21.70 -13.17
C LYS A 124 24.33 21.14 -13.84
N ASP A 125 24.71 19.92 -13.46
CA ASP A 125 25.80 19.16 -14.05
C ASP A 125 25.17 18.03 -14.86
N ASN A 126 25.51 17.95 -16.15
CA ASN A 126 24.93 16.98 -17.09
C ASN A 126 25.70 15.65 -17.12
N SER A 127 26.64 15.44 -16.19
CA SER A 127 27.42 14.19 -16.08
C SER A 127 26.53 12.94 -16.00
N ILE A 128 25.37 13.05 -15.35
CA ILE A 128 24.34 12.02 -15.28
C ILE A 128 23.04 12.63 -15.83
N SER A 129 22.77 12.39 -17.11
CA SER A 129 21.62 12.96 -17.81
C SER A 129 20.37 12.06 -17.83
N THR A 130 20.57 10.75 -17.64
CA THR A 130 19.53 9.72 -17.58
C THR A 130 19.74 8.80 -16.39
N LEU A 131 18.68 8.13 -15.95
CA LEU A 131 18.76 7.13 -14.88
C LEU A 131 19.53 5.88 -15.33
N ASP A 132 19.50 5.55 -16.62
CA ASP A 132 20.28 4.47 -17.21
C ASP A 132 21.80 4.67 -17.05
N MET A 133 22.29 5.89 -17.25
CA MET A 133 23.70 6.24 -17.01
C MET A 133 24.09 6.05 -15.54
N PHE A 134 23.22 6.48 -14.62
CA PHE A 134 23.45 6.27 -13.19
C PHE A 134 23.47 4.77 -12.85
N TYR A 135 22.51 4.02 -13.37
CA TYR A 135 22.38 2.59 -13.12
C TYR A 135 23.61 1.82 -13.60
N SER A 136 24.03 2.04 -14.84
CA SER A 136 25.19 1.36 -15.43
C SER A 136 26.49 1.66 -14.68
N ASN A 137 26.68 2.91 -14.23
CA ASN A 137 27.91 3.35 -13.59
C ASN A 137 27.96 3.02 -12.08
N TYR A 138 26.82 2.98 -11.39
CA TYR A 138 26.78 2.95 -9.91
C TYR A 138 25.94 1.83 -9.30
N ILE A 139 25.14 1.10 -10.09
CA ILE A 139 24.25 0.05 -9.60
C ILE A 139 24.69 -1.33 -10.11
N ASP A 140 24.99 -1.46 -11.41
CA ASP A 140 25.19 -2.74 -12.08
C ASP A 140 26.34 -3.60 -11.53
N ASN A 141 27.32 -3.07 -10.79
CA ASN A 141 28.41 -3.88 -10.22
C ASN A 141 28.67 -3.62 -8.74
N THR A 142 27.61 -3.48 -7.95
CA THR A 142 27.70 -2.93 -6.59
C THR A 142 26.81 -3.63 -5.56
N THR A 143 26.84 -3.13 -4.31
CA THR A 143 26.04 -3.58 -3.15
C THR A 143 24.54 -3.73 -3.44
N TYR A 144 24.00 -3.03 -4.46
CA TYR A 144 22.60 -3.14 -4.86
C TYR A 144 22.18 -4.55 -5.31
N LYS A 145 23.15 -5.37 -5.76
CA LYS A 145 22.92 -6.75 -6.20
C LYS A 145 22.98 -7.78 -5.07
N ASN A 146 23.28 -7.37 -3.83
CA ASN A 146 23.28 -8.27 -2.70
C ASN A 146 21.90 -8.91 -2.50
N SER A 147 21.89 -10.20 -2.19
CA SER A 147 20.64 -10.94 -1.91
C SER A 147 19.96 -10.35 -0.68
N ILE A 148 18.63 -10.24 -0.75
CA ILE A 148 17.76 -9.90 0.36
C ILE A 148 16.84 -11.09 0.59
N ASP A 149 17.06 -11.77 1.70
CA ASP A 149 16.38 -13.02 1.98
C ASP A 149 14.96 -12.79 2.53
N ASP A 150 14.09 -13.79 2.36
CA ASP A 150 12.76 -13.90 2.96
C ASP A 150 11.69 -12.86 2.58
N VAL A 151 11.88 -12.08 1.50
CA VAL A 151 10.87 -11.10 1.06
C VAL A 151 9.91 -11.65 0.00
N GLY A 152 10.36 -12.59 -0.84
CA GLY A 152 9.58 -13.27 -1.91
C GLY A 152 9.12 -12.36 -3.06
N ALA A 153 8.87 -11.07 -2.81
CA ALA A 153 8.46 -10.07 -3.79
C ALA A 153 9.65 -9.50 -4.58
N TYR A 154 10.87 -9.54 -4.03
CA TYR A 154 12.12 -9.15 -4.68
C TYR A 154 13.31 -9.88 -4.04
N ASN A 155 14.41 -9.96 -4.77
CA ASN A 155 15.63 -10.65 -4.32
C ASN A 155 16.81 -9.71 -4.05
N SER A 156 16.75 -8.47 -4.52
CA SER A 156 17.80 -7.46 -4.33
C SER A 156 17.22 -6.07 -4.61
N TYR A 157 17.97 -5.00 -4.28
CA TYR A 157 17.59 -3.64 -4.69
C TYR A 157 17.64 -3.47 -6.20
N ASP A 158 18.59 -4.13 -6.85
CA ASP A 158 18.68 -4.19 -8.30
C ASP A 158 17.39 -4.74 -8.94
N ASP A 159 16.84 -5.82 -8.40
CA ASP A 159 15.57 -6.40 -8.86
C ASP A 159 14.38 -5.43 -8.64
N LEU A 160 14.35 -4.70 -7.51
CA LEU A 160 13.33 -3.66 -7.28
C LEU A 160 13.38 -2.56 -8.32
N ILE A 161 14.57 -2.07 -8.64
CA ILE A 161 14.79 -1.00 -9.61
C ILE A 161 14.44 -1.50 -11.02
N ASN A 162 14.84 -2.72 -11.37
CA ASN A 162 14.54 -3.34 -12.66
C ASN A 162 13.04 -3.58 -12.89
N LYS A 163 12.22 -3.73 -11.83
CA LYS A 163 10.75 -3.76 -11.98
C LYS A 163 10.16 -2.42 -12.43
N LYS A 164 10.89 -1.33 -12.25
CA LYS A 164 10.54 0.02 -12.72
C LYS A 164 11.45 0.47 -13.87
N LYS A 165 11.94 -0.48 -14.69
CA LYS A 165 12.88 -0.23 -15.81
C LYS A 165 12.43 0.85 -16.79
N TYR A 166 11.13 1.13 -16.89
CA TYR A 166 10.62 2.24 -17.72
C TYR A 166 11.21 3.60 -17.31
N PHE A 167 11.66 3.78 -16.06
CA PHE A 167 12.38 4.99 -15.63
C PHE A 167 13.73 5.17 -16.32
N MET A 168 14.38 4.08 -16.75
CA MET A 168 15.70 4.14 -17.39
C MET A 168 15.66 4.85 -18.74
N GLU A 169 14.50 4.81 -19.41
CA GLU A 169 14.26 5.45 -20.70
C GLU A 169 14.00 6.96 -20.57
N LEU A 170 13.75 7.45 -19.35
CA LEU A 170 13.37 8.84 -19.08
C LEU A 170 14.59 9.71 -18.75
N LYS A 171 14.48 11.00 -19.11
CA LYS A 171 15.49 12.00 -18.77
C LYS A 171 15.32 12.45 -17.32
N ILE A 172 16.43 12.54 -16.59
CA ILE A 172 16.45 13.02 -15.19
C ILE A 172 15.79 14.40 -15.07
N LYS A 173 16.09 15.30 -16.02
CA LYS A 173 15.50 16.64 -16.06
C LYS A 173 13.98 16.61 -16.16
N ASP A 174 13.41 15.67 -16.90
CA ASP A 174 11.96 15.57 -17.07
C ASP A 174 11.29 14.94 -15.85
N ILE A 175 11.85 13.85 -15.31
CA ILE A 175 11.37 13.23 -14.07
C ILE A 175 11.44 14.21 -12.90
N SER A 176 12.49 15.04 -12.83
CA SER A 176 12.67 16.01 -11.75
C SER A 176 11.51 17.02 -11.62
N LYS A 177 10.75 17.28 -12.69
CA LYS A 177 9.59 18.18 -12.65
C LYS A 177 8.44 17.63 -11.82
N PHE A 178 8.36 16.31 -11.65
CA PHE A 178 7.33 15.65 -10.84
C PHE A 178 7.58 15.79 -9.33
N TYR A 179 8.80 16.17 -8.94
CA TYR A 179 9.21 16.22 -7.53
C TYR A 179 8.39 17.17 -6.69
N ASP A 180 8.10 18.37 -7.18
CA ASP A 180 7.33 19.36 -6.42
C ASP A 180 5.91 18.85 -6.11
N ALA A 181 5.27 18.17 -7.06
CA ALA A 181 3.94 17.58 -6.86
C ALA A 181 4.01 16.45 -5.83
N PHE A 182 5.02 15.58 -5.93
CA PHE A 182 5.28 14.55 -4.93
C PHE A 182 5.53 15.14 -3.52
N LYS A 183 6.36 16.17 -3.41
CA LYS A 183 6.69 16.82 -2.14
C LYS A 183 5.44 17.44 -1.51
N LEU A 184 4.63 18.17 -2.28
CA LEU A 184 3.34 18.68 -1.82
C LEU A 184 2.40 17.57 -1.33
N LEU A 185 2.35 16.44 -2.05
CA LEU A 185 1.56 15.29 -1.64
C LEU A 185 2.02 14.80 -0.26
N CYS A 186 3.34 14.63 -0.05
CA CYS A 186 3.86 14.22 1.24
C CYS A 186 3.65 15.23 2.37
N GLU A 187 3.75 16.52 2.07
CA GLU A 187 3.44 17.57 3.02
C GLU A 187 1.97 17.58 3.43
N MET A 188 1.05 17.21 2.53
CA MET A 188 -0.36 17.05 2.90
C MET A 188 -0.59 15.79 3.75
N TYR A 189 0.07 14.68 3.45
CA TYR A 189 -0.03 13.47 4.27
C TYR A 189 0.54 13.68 5.68
N THR A 190 1.66 14.39 5.81
CA THR A 190 2.35 14.62 7.09
C THR A 190 1.80 15.80 7.88
N GLY A 191 1.21 16.79 7.20
CA GLY A 191 0.48 17.89 7.84
C GLY A 191 -0.91 17.50 8.37
N PHE A 192 -1.31 16.25 8.17
CA PHE A 192 -2.55 15.69 8.68
C PHE A 192 -2.38 15.29 10.15
N ASP A 193 -2.80 16.15 11.06
CA ASP A 193 -2.89 15.83 12.48
C ASP A 193 -4.20 15.06 12.73
N THR A 194 -4.11 13.78 13.12
CA THR A 194 -5.30 12.97 13.43
C THR A 194 -6.03 13.44 14.68
N ASP A 195 -5.37 14.22 15.54
CA ASP A 195 -5.93 14.71 16.79
C ASP A 195 -6.71 16.03 16.61
N ASN A 196 -6.42 16.76 15.54
CA ASN A 196 -7.15 17.96 15.14
C ASN A 196 -7.82 17.74 13.77
N SER A 197 -9.14 17.52 13.77
CA SER A 197 -10.00 17.38 12.58
C SER A 197 -9.97 18.57 11.58
N ASN A 198 -9.11 19.56 11.79
CA ASN A 198 -8.98 20.76 10.98
C ASN A 198 -7.64 20.76 10.24
N CYS A 199 -7.65 20.48 8.93
CA CYS A 199 -6.46 20.60 8.08
C CYS A 199 -6.58 21.73 7.06
N THR A 200 -6.56 22.99 7.53
CA THR A 200 -6.51 24.18 6.67
C THR A 200 -5.27 24.15 5.76
N ILE A 201 -4.12 23.70 6.29
CA ILE A 201 -2.86 23.54 5.54
C ILE A 201 -3.02 22.54 4.38
N CYS A 202 -3.80 21.48 4.56
CA CYS A 202 -4.03 20.49 3.50
C CYS A 202 -4.81 21.10 2.33
N SER A 203 -5.82 21.94 2.57
CA SER A 203 -6.66 22.50 1.50
C SER A 203 -5.89 23.46 0.59
N GLU A 204 -4.99 24.27 1.16
CA GLU A 204 -4.13 25.16 0.39
C GLU A 204 -3.14 24.36 -0.47
N LYS A 205 -2.44 23.40 0.15
CA LYS A 205 -1.49 22.53 -0.56
C LYS A 205 -2.17 21.65 -1.61
N ALA A 206 -3.43 21.25 -1.39
CA ALA A 206 -4.19 20.48 -2.36
C ALA A 206 -4.47 21.27 -3.63
N SER A 207 -4.76 22.57 -3.52
CA SER A 207 -4.91 23.46 -4.67
C SER A 207 -3.60 23.60 -5.45
N GLN A 208 -2.47 23.79 -4.75
CA GLN A 208 -1.15 23.87 -5.37
C GLN A 208 -0.76 22.54 -6.04
N PHE A 209 -1.10 21.41 -5.42
CA PHE A 209 -0.87 20.08 -5.98
C PHE A 209 -1.65 19.90 -7.28
N VAL A 210 -2.95 20.20 -7.31
CA VAL A 210 -3.76 20.06 -8.52
C VAL A 210 -3.23 20.97 -9.63
N GLU A 211 -2.88 22.23 -9.34
CA GLU A 211 -2.29 23.12 -10.35
C GLU A 211 -0.99 22.55 -10.95
N LYS A 212 -0.08 22.06 -10.11
CA LYS A 212 1.17 21.44 -10.57
C LYS A 212 0.91 20.15 -11.35
N TYR A 213 0.01 19.30 -10.87
CA TYR A 213 -0.35 18.06 -11.54
C TYR A 213 -0.93 18.32 -12.92
N GLU A 214 -1.81 19.32 -13.08
CA GLU A 214 -2.40 19.66 -14.38
C GLU A 214 -1.36 20.19 -15.38
N LYS A 215 -0.37 20.97 -14.91
CA LYS A 215 0.77 21.38 -15.74
C LYS A 215 1.56 20.16 -16.21
N LEU A 216 1.89 19.25 -15.29
CA LEU A 216 2.58 17.99 -15.63
C LEU A 216 1.76 17.13 -16.60
N TYR A 217 0.44 17.07 -16.44
CA TYR A 217 -0.44 16.38 -17.36
C TYR A 217 -0.36 16.98 -18.77
N ASN A 218 -0.48 18.30 -18.91
CA ASN A 218 -0.41 18.95 -20.21
C ASN A 218 0.96 18.76 -20.89
N ASP A 219 2.04 18.82 -20.13
CA ASP A 219 3.41 18.67 -20.64
C ASP A 219 3.72 17.22 -21.08
N TYR A 220 3.14 16.21 -20.42
CA TYR A 220 3.56 14.81 -20.57
C TYR A 220 2.47 13.83 -21.03
N ASN A 221 1.20 14.23 -21.08
CA ASN A 221 0.11 13.33 -21.51
C ASN A 221 0.04 13.19 -23.04
N SER A 222 0.37 14.23 -23.80
CA SER A 222 0.41 14.17 -25.27
C SER A 222 1.63 13.40 -25.80
N ASN A 223 2.65 13.20 -24.98
CA ASN A 223 3.83 12.44 -25.38
C ASN A 223 3.41 10.97 -25.61
N GLU A 224 3.81 10.42 -26.76
CA GLU A 224 3.59 9.02 -27.11
C GLU A 224 4.31 8.06 -26.13
N GLU A 225 5.27 8.57 -25.37
CA GLU A 225 5.95 7.83 -24.29
C GLU A 225 4.98 7.49 -23.16
N SER A 226 4.59 6.21 -23.10
CA SER A 226 3.68 5.69 -22.09
C SER A 226 4.24 5.73 -20.65
N SER A 227 5.53 6.02 -20.50
CA SER A 227 6.30 5.95 -19.25
C SER A 227 6.01 7.12 -18.29
N TYR A 228 5.90 8.37 -18.77
CA TYR A 228 5.51 9.50 -17.89
C TYR A 228 4.06 9.40 -17.39
N LYS A 229 3.20 8.74 -18.17
CA LYS A 229 1.81 8.47 -17.77
C LYS A 229 1.74 7.58 -16.53
N GLU A 230 2.71 6.68 -16.33
CA GLU A 230 2.80 5.87 -15.11
C GLU A 230 2.99 6.74 -13.86
N ILE A 231 3.89 7.72 -13.93
CA ILE A 231 4.15 8.65 -12.81
C ILE A 231 2.89 9.48 -12.51
N LEU A 232 2.18 9.96 -13.54
CA LEU A 232 0.91 10.67 -13.39
C LEU A 232 -0.16 9.78 -12.75
N CYS A 233 -0.26 8.51 -13.14
CA CYS A 233 -1.19 7.56 -12.54
C CYS A 233 -0.92 7.36 -11.05
N THR A 234 0.35 7.22 -10.67
CA THR A 234 0.77 7.08 -9.28
C THR A 234 0.39 8.31 -8.45
N LEU A 235 0.77 9.51 -8.90
CA LEU A 235 0.47 10.76 -8.18
C LEU A 235 -1.04 11.00 -8.04
N SER A 236 -1.82 10.81 -9.11
CA SER A 236 -3.27 11.01 -9.06
C SER A 236 -3.97 9.99 -8.15
N THR A 237 -3.54 8.72 -8.20
CA THR A 237 -4.09 7.66 -7.34
C THR A 237 -3.83 7.95 -5.86
N ASP A 238 -2.61 8.36 -5.52
CA ASP A 238 -2.24 8.61 -4.12
C ASP A 238 -2.85 9.91 -3.57
N TYR A 239 -3.10 10.90 -4.43
CA TYR A 239 -3.91 12.08 -4.09
C TYR A 239 -5.38 11.73 -3.85
N ASP A 240 -5.99 10.91 -4.70
CA ASP A 240 -7.37 10.45 -4.51
C ASP A 240 -7.52 9.62 -3.22
N ASN A 241 -6.52 8.83 -2.87
CA ASN A 241 -6.48 8.09 -1.61
C ASN A 241 -6.41 9.02 -0.39
N LEU A 242 -5.58 10.06 -0.45
CA LEU A 242 -5.51 11.10 0.59
C LEU A 242 -6.86 11.79 0.76
N LYS A 243 -7.47 12.18 -0.36
CA LYS A 243 -8.78 12.83 -0.40
C LYS A 243 -9.85 11.96 0.25
N LYS A 244 -9.92 10.66 -0.08
CA LYS A 244 -10.87 9.73 0.56
C LYS A 244 -10.65 9.62 2.07
N LYS A 245 -9.40 9.56 2.53
CA LYS A 245 -9.08 9.55 3.97
C LYS A 245 -9.59 10.82 4.66
N CYS A 246 -9.35 11.97 4.06
CA CYS A 246 -9.80 13.28 4.54
C CYS A 246 -11.34 13.32 4.69
N ASN A 247 -12.08 12.71 3.76
CA ASN A 247 -13.52 12.54 3.86
C ASN A 247 -13.92 11.64 5.04
N ASP A 248 -13.27 10.48 5.18
CA ASP A 248 -13.63 9.45 6.15
C ASP A 248 -13.47 9.91 7.61
N VAL A 249 -12.55 10.83 7.88
CA VAL A 249 -12.33 11.40 9.22
C VAL A 249 -13.10 12.72 9.46
N ASN A 250 -14.01 13.09 8.56
CA ASN A 250 -14.78 14.34 8.61
C ASN A 250 -13.89 15.59 8.81
N CYS A 251 -12.83 15.72 8.01
CA CYS A 251 -12.08 16.97 8.01
C CYS A 251 -12.99 18.15 7.70
N SER A 252 -12.94 19.19 8.53
CA SER A 252 -13.77 20.41 8.40
C SER A 252 -13.70 21.06 7.01
N ASN A 253 -12.59 20.89 6.30
CA ASN A 253 -12.32 21.48 4.99
C ASN A 253 -12.39 20.47 3.83
N TYR A 254 -13.00 19.28 4.02
CA TYR A 254 -13.09 18.31 2.92
C TYR A 254 -13.87 18.86 1.71
N SER A 255 -14.90 19.67 1.94
CA SER A 255 -15.69 20.27 0.86
C SER A 255 -14.87 21.20 -0.04
N SER A 256 -13.73 21.71 0.43
CA SER A 256 -12.81 22.56 -0.32
C SER A 256 -11.64 21.81 -0.95
N PHE A 257 -11.57 20.47 -0.82
CA PHE A 257 -10.50 19.67 -1.46
C PHE A 257 -10.69 19.62 -2.99
N PRO A 258 -9.78 20.22 -3.77
CA PRO A 258 -9.87 20.21 -5.22
C PRO A 258 -9.85 18.78 -5.78
N THR A 259 -10.44 18.60 -6.95
CA THR A 259 -10.43 17.31 -7.65
C THR A 259 -9.64 17.46 -8.94
N ILE A 260 -8.86 16.46 -9.29
CA ILE A 260 -8.27 16.38 -10.63
C ILE A 260 -9.42 16.10 -11.61
N GLY A 261 -9.54 16.91 -12.67
CA GLY A 261 -10.51 16.66 -13.73
C GLY A 261 -10.32 15.26 -14.32
N LYS A 262 -11.39 14.52 -14.58
CA LYS A 262 -11.29 13.14 -15.12
C LYS A 262 -10.61 13.10 -16.47
N GLU A 263 -10.81 14.16 -17.26
CA GLU A 263 -10.16 14.43 -18.54
C GLU A 263 -8.66 14.73 -18.42
N LYS A 264 -8.16 14.96 -17.19
CA LYS A 264 -6.75 15.19 -16.86
C LYS A 264 -6.10 13.99 -16.16
N ILE A 265 -6.72 12.81 -16.27
CA ILE A 265 -6.14 11.54 -15.81
C ILE A 265 -5.83 10.69 -17.05
N PRO A 266 -4.58 10.19 -17.23
CA PRO A 266 -4.27 9.35 -18.37
C PRO A 266 -5.21 8.13 -18.44
N GLU A 267 -5.75 7.84 -19.62
CA GLU A 267 -6.72 6.73 -19.81
C GLU A 267 -6.17 5.37 -19.31
N LYS A 268 -4.85 5.18 -19.42
CA LYS A 268 -4.13 3.98 -18.99
C LYS A 268 -4.28 3.69 -17.49
N CYS A 269 -4.41 4.71 -16.65
CA CYS A 269 -4.51 4.56 -15.19
C CYS A 269 -5.70 3.68 -14.80
N SER A 270 -6.80 3.77 -15.55
CA SER A 270 -8.04 3.02 -15.31
C SER A 270 -7.88 1.50 -15.51
N LYS A 271 -6.96 1.06 -16.38
CA LYS A 271 -6.73 -0.37 -16.66
C LYS A 271 -5.87 -1.06 -15.59
N GLN A 272 -4.93 -0.33 -14.98
CA GLN A 272 -4.04 -0.87 -13.95
C GLN A 272 -4.74 -1.17 -12.62
N ILE A 273 -5.75 -0.37 -12.26
CA ILE A 273 -6.56 -0.55 -11.04
C ILE A 273 -7.27 -1.92 -11.07
N SER A 274 -7.71 -2.39 -12.24
CA SER A 274 -8.34 -3.72 -12.40
C SER A 274 -7.34 -4.88 -12.35
N GLY A 275 -6.12 -4.66 -12.89
CA GLY A 275 -5.05 -5.67 -12.93
C GLY A 275 -4.37 -5.93 -11.58
N HIS A 276 -4.11 -4.88 -10.79
CA HIS A 276 -3.43 -5.05 -9.48
C HIS A 276 -4.31 -5.71 -8.42
N ILE A 277 -5.64 -5.51 -8.46
CA ILE A 277 -6.58 -6.17 -7.54
C ILE A 277 -6.69 -7.69 -7.82
N SER A 278 -6.56 -8.10 -9.09
CA SER A 278 -6.64 -9.51 -9.49
C SER A 278 -5.37 -10.31 -9.21
N LYS A 279 -4.19 -9.67 -9.20
CA LYS A 279 -2.91 -10.37 -8.96
C LYS A 279 -2.60 -10.61 -7.47
N VAL A 280 -3.15 -9.81 -6.56
CA VAL A 280 -2.95 -9.98 -5.10
C VAL A 280 -3.95 -10.99 -4.48
N THR A 281 -4.96 -11.46 -5.23
CA THR A 281 -6.03 -12.32 -4.68
C THR A 281 -5.92 -13.82 -5.05
N SER A 282 -4.84 -14.27 -5.70
CA SER A 282 -4.71 -15.68 -6.13
C SER A 282 -3.52 -16.39 -5.50
N SER A 283 -3.51 -16.47 -4.17
CA SER A 283 -2.75 -17.48 -3.43
C SER A 283 -3.48 -17.89 -2.15
N SER A 284 -4.77 -18.24 -2.29
CA SER A 284 -5.41 -19.09 -1.29
C SER A 284 -4.79 -20.49 -1.39
N SER A 285 -3.71 -20.70 -0.63
CA SER A 285 -3.19 -22.02 -0.28
C SER A 285 -4.35 -22.94 0.12
N SER A 286 -4.40 -24.13 -0.47
CA SER A 286 -5.38 -25.17 -0.18
C SER A 286 -5.16 -25.72 1.22
N ILE A 287 -5.68 -25.03 2.24
CA ILE A 287 -5.61 -25.49 3.62
C ILE A 287 -6.85 -26.34 3.88
N ALA A 288 -6.65 -27.66 3.87
CA ALA A 288 -7.56 -28.61 4.48
C ALA A 288 -7.80 -28.18 5.94
N SER A 289 -9.06 -27.90 6.29
CA SER A 289 -9.45 -27.45 7.63
C SER A 289 -9.13 -28.49 8.69
N LYS A 290 -8.04 -28.32 9.44
CA LYS A 290 -7.83 -28.98 10.74
C LYS A 290 -8.31 -28.05 11.85
N LEU A 291 -9.15 -28.59 12.73
CA LEU A 291 -9.65 -27.95 13.95
C LEU A 291 -8.46 -27.51 14.82
N ILE A 292 -8.35 -26.21 15.09
CA ILE A 292 -7.42 -25.69 16.08
C ILE A 292 -8.07 -25.89 17.46
N PRO A 293 -7.41 -26.57 18.41
CA PRO A 293 -7.96 -26.78 19.74
C PRO A 293 -8.04 -25.45 20.49
N VAL A 294 -9.17 -25.20 21.16
CA VAL A 294 -9.49 -24.00 21.96
C VAL A 294 -8.38 -23.63 22.96
N LEU A 295 -7.58 -24.60 23.39
CA LEU A 295 -6.46 -24.42 24.31
C LEU A 295 -5.31 -23.58 23.73
N SER A 296 -5.01 -23.68 22.43
CA SER A 296 -3.96 -22.85 21.79
C SER A 296 -4.32 -21.36 21.75
N ILE A 297 -5.62 -21.04 21.84
CA ILE A 297 -6.12 -19.65 21.80
C ILE A 297 -5.84 -18.95 23.13
N ILE A 298 -6.06 -19.64 24.26
CA ILE A 298 -5.83 -19.08 25.60
C ILE A 298 -4.34 -18.75 25.79
N VAL A 299 -3.45 -19.63 25.29
CA VAL A 299 -2.00 -19.41 25.34
C VAL A 299 -1.59 -18.23 24.46
N ALA A 300 -2.10 -18.11 23.23
CA ALA A 300 -1.79 -16.99 22.35
C ALA A 300 -2.26 -15.65 22.93
N VAL A 301 -3.49 -15.59 23.46
CA VAL A 301 -4.04 -14.38 24.08
C VAL A 301 -3.21 -13.94 25.30
N ALA A 302 -2.77 -14.89 26.13
CA ALA A 302 -1.90 -14.60 27.26
C ALA A 302 -0.53 -14.03 26.83
N ILE A 303 0.07 -14.58 25.76
CA ILE A 303 1.33 -14.07 25.20
C ILE A 303 1.16 -12.64 24.66
N PHE A 304 0.09 -12.37 23.90
CA PHE A 304 -0.17 -11.03 23.36
C PHE A 304 -0.52 -9.99 24.43
N LEU A 305 -1.24 -10.38 25.49
CA LEU A 305 -1.48 -9.52 26.66
C LEU A 305 -0.18 -9.23 27.44
N GLY A 306 0.72 -10.22 27.53
CA GLY A 306 2.05 -10.02 28.12
C GLY A 306 2.91 -9.03 27.34
N ILE A 307 2.84 -9.08 26.00
CA ILE A 307 3.54 -8.12 25.12
C ILE A 307 2.94 -6.71 25.25
N SER A 308 1.60 -6.58 25.27
CA SER A 308 0.94 -5.26 25.39
C SER A 308 1.18 -4.58 26.73
N TYR A 309 1.36 -5.35 27.81
CA TYR A 309 1.69 -4.82 29.13
C TYR A 309 3.08 -4.15 29.15
N LYS A 310 4.06 -4.69 28.42
CA LYS A 310 5.46 -4.24 28.43
C LYS A 310 5.74 -3.00 27.55
N VAL A 311 4.89 -2.73 26.56
CA VAL A 311 5.02 -1.55 25.68
C VAL A 311 4.53 -0.31 26.44
N ASN A 312 5.34 0.73 26.64
CA ASN A 312 4.91 1.91 27.42
C ASN A 312 4.15 2.98 26.61
N ASN A 313 4.05 2.80 25.29
CA ASN A 313 3.35 3.73 24.40
C ASN A 313 1.83 3.42 24.37
N LYS A 314 1.03 4.39 24.83
CA LYS A 314 -0.43 4.30 24.99
C LYS A 314 -1.16 4.13 23.65
N GLU A 315 -0.60 4.68 22.57
CA GLU A 315 -1.15 4.62 21.21
C GLU A 315 -0.97 3.22 20.60
N LEU A 316 0.24 2.66 20.75
CA LEU A 316 0.56 1.32 20.27
C LEU A 316 -0.28 0.23 20.97
N LYS A 317 -0.55 0.41 22.28
CA LYS A 317 -1.45 -0.48 23.04
C LYS A 317 -2.86 -0.49 22.44
N ASN A 318 -3.36 0.68 22.06
CA ASN A 318 -4.73 0.81 21.55
C ASN A 318 -4.85 0.18 20.16
N ILE A 319 -3.84 0.36 19.30
CA ILE A 319 -3.76 -0.26 17.97
C ILE A 319 -3.71 -1.79 18.08
N ILE A 320 -2.85 -2.33 18.96
CA ILE A 320 -2.74 -3.79 19.19
C ILE A 320 -4.07 -4.34 19.73
N PHE A 321 -4.73 -3.62 20.63
CA PHE A 321 -6.02 -4.02 21.18
C PHE A 321 -7.13 -4.05 20.11
N ILE A 322 -7.23 -3.02 19.28
CA ILE A 322 -8.20 -2.95 18.17
C ILE A 322 -7.95 -4.08 17.16
N TYR A 323 -6.68 -4.35 16.84
CA TYR A 323 -6.31 -5.43 15.93
C TYR A 323 -6.71 -6.81 16.46
N LEU A 324 -6.42 -7.09 17.73
CA LEU A 324 -6.81 -8.35 18.40
C LEU A 324 -8.33 -8.50 18.51
N PHE A 325 -9.03 -7.41 18.84
CA PHE A 325 -10.48 -7.39 18.91
C PHE A 325 -11.11 -7.65 17.53
N SER A 326 -10.59 -7.02 16.48
CA SER A 326 -11.04 -7.25 15.09
C SER A 326 -10.81 -8.69 14.64
N LEU A 327 -9.64 -9.28 14.94
CA LEU A 327 -9.32 -10.68 14.63
C LEU A 327 -10.27 -11.65 15.36
N TYR A 328 -10.59 -11.33 16.62
CA TYR A 328 -11.52 -12.11 17.44
C TYR A 328 -12.95 -12.05 16.89
N ILE A 329 -13.45 -10.86 16.53
CA ILE A 329 -14.77 -10.68 15.92
C ILE A 329 -14.87 -11.39 14.57
N CYS A 330 -13.85 -11.27 13.71
CA CYS A 330 -13.79 -12.00 12.43
C CYS A 330 -13.88 -13.53 12.62
N LYS A 331 -13.21 -14.08 13.64
CA LYS A 331 -13.28 -15.52 13.95
C LYS A 331 -14.62 -15.93 14.57
N LEU A 332 -15.20 -15.14 15.47
CA LEU A 332 -16.55 -15.40 15.98
C LEU A 332 -17.59 -15.39 14.86
N PHE A 333 -17.44 -14.46 13.92
CA PHE A 333 -18.33 -14.37 12.75
C PHE A 333 -18.15 -15.57 11.81
N ALA A 334 -16.92 -16.01 11.57
CA ALA A 334 -16.65 -17.24 10.82
C ALA A 334 -17.26 -18.47 11.50
N MET A 335 -17.12 -18.59 12.82
CA MET A 335 -17.69 -19.69 13.61
C MET A 335 -19.23 -19.66 13.56
N TRP A 336 -19.84 -18.48 13.64
CA TRP A 336 -21.28 -18.30 13.52
C TRP A 336 -21.81 -18.68 12.13
N ILE A 337 -21.08 -18.34 11.05
CA ILE A 337 -21.39 -18.77 9.67
C ILE A 337 -21.27 -20.29 9.52
N SER A 338 -20.23 -20.90 10.10
CA SER A 338 -20.06 -22.36 10.12
C SER A 338 -21.20 -23.05 10.87
N GLU A 339 -21.65 -22.49 11.99
CA GLU A 339 -22.74 -23.08 12.78
C GLU A 339 -24.11 -22.90 12.10
N THR A 340 -24.38 -21.75 11.49
CA THR A 340 -25.62 -21.50 10.73
C THR A 340 -25.67 -22.33 9.44
N SER A 341 -24.55 -22.50 8.74
CA SER A 341 -24.47 -23.38 7.56
C SER A 341 -24.66 -24.85 7.95
N SER A 342 -24.03 -25.31 9.05
CA SER A 342 -24.20 -26.66 9.60
C SER A 342 -25.67 -26.94 9.99
N LYS A 343 -26.31 -26.06 10.77
CA LYS A 343 -27.74 -26.18 11.14
C LYS A 343 -28.67 -26.18 9.92
N THR A 344 -28.30 -25.46 8.86
CA THR A 344 -29.05 -25.44 7.60
C THR A 344 -28.90 -26.74 6.81
N PHE A 345 -27.70 -27.34 6.83
CA PHE A 345 -27.43 -28.62 6.20
C PHE A 345 -28.15 -29.77 6.92
N GLU A 346 -28.13 -29.79 8.25
CA GLU A 346 -28.90 -30.77 9.05
C GLU A 346 -30.40 -30.68 8.78
N ARG A 347 -30.97 -29.47 8.69
CA ARG A 347 -32.39 -29.29 8.38
C ARG A 347 -32.73 -29.78 6.98
N LYS A 348 -31.86 -29.57 5.99
CA LYS A 348 -32.04 -30.10 4.62
C LYS A 348 -31.93 -31.63 4.60
N ALA A 349 -30.94 -32.20 5.28
CA ALA A 349 -30.76 -33.64 5.41
C ALA A 349 -31.96 -34.33 6.08
N LYS A 350 -32.49 -33.79 7.18
CA LYS A 350 -33.71 -34.28 7.83
C LYS A 350 -34.94 -34.23 6.91
N LYS A 351 -35.05 -33.18 6.09
CA LYS A 351 -36.16 -33.03 5.13
C LYS A 351 -36.06 -34.00 3.94
N ILE A 352 -34.85 -34.32 3.50
CA ILE A 352 -34.58 -35.35 2.47
C ILE A 352 -34.86 -36.75 3.04
N LYS A 353 -34.38 -37.06 4.24
CA LYS A 353 -34.65 -38.33 4.93
C LYS A 353 -36.16 -38.60 5.07
N LYS A 354 -36.93 -37.60 5.55
CA LYS A 354 -38.39 -37.72 5.67
C LYS A 354 -39.10 -37.96 4.32
N LYS A 355 -38.57 -37.42 3.22
CA LYS A 355 -39.10 -37.68 1.87
C LYS A 355 -38.76 -39.08 1.35
N MET A 356 -37.56 -39.59 1.66
CA MET A 356 -37.16 -40.95 1.32
C MET A 356 -37.98 -41.98 2.09
N ASP A 357 -38.21 -41.77 3.39
CA ASP A 357 -39.04 -42.65 4.22
C ASP A 357 -40.51 -42.67 3.71
N HIS A 358 -41.06 -41.52 3.32
CA HIS A 358 -42.40 -41.43 2.75
C HIS A 358 -42.50 -42.09 1.36
N SER A 359 -41.44 -42.01 0.54
CA SER A 359 -41.38 -42.68 -0.77
C SER A 359 -41.26 -44.20 -0.62
N TYR A 360 -40.48 -44.67 0.36
CA TYR A 360 -40.35 -46.09 0.69
C TYR A 360 -41.68 -46.68 1.17
N MET A 361 -42.42 -45.97 2.03
CA MET A 361 -43.76 -46.39 2.49
C MET A 361 -44.78 -46.48 1.33
N ILE A 362 -44.75 -45.52 0.39
CA ILE A 362 -45.59 -45.56 -0.81
C ILE A 362 -45.24 -46.76 -1.71
N ARG A 363 -43.95 -47.04 -1.94
CA ARG A 363 -43.52 -48.20 -2.73
C ARG A 363 -43.92 -49.53 -2.08
N ARG A 364 -43.88 -49.61 -0.75
CA ARG A 364 -44.31 -50.80 0.01
C ARG A 364 -45.83 -51.01 -0.06
N LEU A 365 -46.62 -49.94 -0.01
CA LEU A 365 -48.08 -49.98 -0.20
C LEU A 365 -48.48 -50.39 -1.63
N ILE A 366 -47.75 -49.91 -2.65
CA ILE A 366 -48.00 -50.30 -4.04
C ILE A 366 -47.71 -51.80 -4.24
N MET A 367 -46.62 -52.32 -3.65
CA MET A 367 -46.23 -53.73 -3.78
C MET A 367 -47.22 -54.69 -3.10
N ILE A 368 -47.87 -54.28 -2.01
CA ILE A 368 -48.90 -55.06 -1.29
C ILE A 368 -50.22 -55.12 -2.08
N ASN A 369 -50.55 -54.09 -2.88
CA ASN A 369 -51.79 -54.05 -3.68
C ASN A 369 -51.66 -54.73 -5.06
N THR A 370 -50.48 -55.24 -5.40
CA THR A 370 -50.20 -55.91 -6.69
C THR A 370 -49.92 -57.42 -6.55
N CYS A 371 -50.17 -57.99 -5.37
CA CYS A 371 -50.35 -59.43 -5.15
C CYS A 371 -51.79 -59.68 -4.75
#